data_AF-A0A529Y0S6-F1
#
_entry.id   AF-A0A529Y0S6-F1
#
_cell.length_a   1.000
_cell.length_b   1.000
_cell.length_c   1.000
_cell.angle_alpha   90.00
_cell.angle_beta   90.00
_cell.angle_gamma   90.00
#
_symmetry.space_group_name_H-M   'P 1'
#
loop_
_entity.id
_entity.type
_entity.pdbx_description
1 polymer ?
#
loop_
_entity_poly.entity_id
_entity_poly.type
_entity_poly.pdbx_seq_one_letter_code
_entity_poly.pdbx_strand_id
1 'polypeptide(L)' 'MRTIFTLWAAPMAIFWGWFFLSANDMNFGYAMLSRQVHDFAFQLYGQMLGVDPAIIPGMVARTCVFDFFLLMGLWA' A
#
# COMPACT_ATOMS: atom_id res chain seq x y z
N MET A 1 -9.24 18.26 -12.02
CA MET A 1 -9.41 16.80 -12.15
C MET A 1 -8.08 16.06 -12.32
N ARG A 2 -7.33 16.27 -13.42
CA ARG A 2 -6.09 15.51 -13.69
C ARG A 2 -5.06 15.54 -12.55
N THR A 3 -4.89 16.70 -11.90
CA THR A 3 -4.02 16.87 -10.73
C THR A 3 -4.47 16.07 -9.51
N ILE A 4 -5.78 15.95 -9.26
CA ILE A 4 -6.34 15.17 -8.15
C ILE A 4 -6.06 13.68 -8.36
N PHE A 5 -6.28 13.18 -9.59
CA PHE A 5 -5.94 11.80 -9.94
C PHE A 5 -4.45 11.53 -9.80
N THR A 6 -3.58 12.45 -10.22
CA THR A 6 -2.13 12.30 -10.05
C THR A 6 -1.73 12.29 -8.57
N LEU A 7 -2.32 13.17 -7.75
CA LEU A 7 -2.06 13.24 -6.31
C LEU A 7 -2.56 11.99 -5.55
N TRP A 8 -3.60 11.33 -6.05
CA TRP A 8 -4.07 10.07 -5.49
C TRP A 8 -3.24 8.88 -6.01
N ALA A 9 -2.97 8.80 -7.30
CA ALA A 9 -2.28 7.67 -7.92
C ALA A 9 -0.78 7.60 -7.54
N ALA A 10 -0.12 8.74 -7.31
CA ALA A 10 1.29 8.80 -6.96
C ALA A 10 1.63 8.05 -5.65
N PRO A 11 1.00 8.36 -4.50
CA PRO A 11 1.26 7.61 -3.26
C PRO A 11 0.82 6.14 -3.36
N MET A 12 -0.23 5.84 -4.12
CA MET A 12 -0.65 4.46 -4.38
C MET A 12 0.42 3.68 -5.14
N ALA A 13 0.99 4.25 -6.20
CA ALA A 13 2.05 3.63 -6.99
C ALA A 13 3.32 3.39 -6.15
N ILE A 14 3.69 4.35 -5.29
CA ILE A 14 4.83 4.21 -4.39
C ILE A 14 4.58 3.08 -3.38
N PHE A 15 3.41 3.06 -2.73
CA PHE A 15 3.05 2.02 -1.76
C PHE A 15 3.02 0.62 -2.39
N TRP A 16 2.29 0.45 -3.49
CA TRP A 16 2.16 -0.84 -4.17
C TRP A 16 3.48 -1.29 -4.81
N GLY A 17 4.27 -0.35 -5.34
CA GLY A 17 5.61 -0.63 -5.85
C GLY A 17 6.52 -1.16 -4.75
N TRP A 18 6.58 -0.46 -3.60
CA TRP A 18 7.32 -0.94 -2.43
C TRP A 18 6.80 -2.30 -1.94
N PHE A 19 5.48 -2.46 -1.79
CA PHE A 19 4.85 -3.69 -1.32
C PHE A 19 5.24 -4.88 -2.20
N PHE A 20 5.14 -4.73 -3.53
CA PHE A 20 5.44 -5.80 -4.47
C PHE A 20 6.93 -6.14 -4.49
N LEU A 21 7.81 -5.13 -4.54
CA LEU A 21 9.25 -5.36 -4.53
C LEU A 21 9.70 -6.05 -3.23
N SER A 22 9.22 -5.57 -2.09
CA SER A 22 9.60 -6.10 -0.78
C SER A 22 8.99 -7.47 -0.48
N ALA A 23 7.76 -7.74 -0.92
CA ALA A 23 7.15 -9.07 -0.81
C ALA A 23 7.90 -10.13 -1.65
N ASN A 24 8.46 -9.75 -2.80
CA ASN A 24 9.26 -10.63 -3.67
C ASN A 24 10.77 -10.62 -3.32
N ASP A 25 11.16 -9.98 -2.21
CA ASP A 25 12.55 -9.84 -1.77
C ASP A 25 13.49 -9.20 -2.82
N MET A 26 12.94 -8.33 -3.67
CA MET A 26 13.67 -7.57 -4.68
C MET A 26 14.35 -6.36 -4.04
N ASN A 27 15.36 -6.62 -3.21
CA ASN A 27 15.90 -5.60 -2.32
C ASN A 27 16.90 -4.61 -2.97
N PHE A 28 17.59 -5.00 -4.05
CA PHE A 28 18.63 -4.20 -4.71
C PHE A 28 19.70 -3.62 -3.75
N GLY A 29 19.94 -4.26 -2.60
CA GLY A 29 20.82 -3.76 -1.54
C GLY A 29 20.18 -2.74 -0.57
N TYR A 30 18.92 -2.37 -0.76
CA TYR A 30 18.16 -1.53 0.16
C TYR A 30 17.42 -2.37 1.20
N ALA A 31 17.70 -2.13 2.48
CA ALA A 31 17.04 -2.84 3.59
C ALA A 31 15.50 -2.68 3.57
N MET A 32 15.00 -1.49 3.18
CA MET A 32 13.56 -1.19 3.09
C MET A 32 12.81 -2.12 2.12
N LEU A 33 13.50 -2.63 1.10
CA LEU A 33 12.94 -3.51 0.08
C LEU A 33 13.17 -5.00 0.41
N SER A 34 13.69 -5.31 1.59
CA SER A 34 13.82 -6.70 2.06
C SER A 34 12.51 -7.23 2.60
N ARG A 35 12.32 -8.55 2.49
CA ARG A 35 11.16 -9.22 3.06
C ARG A 35 11.09 -9.12 4.59
N GLN A 36 12.23 -9.08 5.26
CA GLN A 36 12.28 -8.95 6.72
C GLN A 36 11.70 -7.61 7.20
N VAL A 37 12.04 -6.51 6.52
CA VAL A 37 11.50 -5.18 6.85
C VAL A 37 10.03 -5.07 6.47
N HIS A 38 9.62 -5.69 5.36
CA HIS A 38 8.22 -5.80 4.98
C HIS A 38 7.37 -6.46 6.07
N ASP A 39 7.77 -7.66 6.51
CA ASP A 39 7.06 -8.42 7.53
C ASP A 39 7.05 -7.67 8.88
N PHE A 40 8.17 -7.04 9.24
CA PHE A 40 8.26 -6.21 10.44
C PHE A 40 7.29 -5.02 10.40
N ALA A 41 7.20 -4.32 9.27
CA ALA A 41 6.27 -3.20 9.11
C ALA A 41 4.81 -3.66 9.30
N PHE A 42 4.41 -4.77 8.66
CA PHE A 42 3.05 -5.29 8.82
C PHE A 42 2.77 -5.82 10.23
N GLN A 43 3.75 -6.44 10.89
CA GLN A 43 3.62 -6.84 12.30
C GLN A 43 3.40 -5.63 13.21
N LEU A 44 4.20 -4.58 13.03
CA LEU A 44 4.07 -3.35 13.80
C LEU A 44 2.69 -2.72 13.61
N TYR A 45 2.22 -2.59 12.38
CA TYR A 45 0.88 -2.07 12.10
C TYR A 45 -0.23 -2.98 12.64
N GLY A 46 -0.07 -4.30 12.55
CA GLY A 46 -1.03 -5.26 13.11
C GLY A 46 -1.15 -5.11 14.62
N GLN A 47 -0.03 -4.94 15.33
CA GLN A 47 -0.01 -4.67 16.76
C GLN A 47 -0.67 -3.33 17.11
N MET A 48 -0.38 -2.26 16.37
CA MET A 48 -1.00 -0.95 16.62
C MET A 48 -2.50 -0.94 16.38
N LEU A 49 -2.96 -1.65 15.34
CA LEU A 49 -4.36 -1.71 14.94
C LEU A 49 -5.15 -2.81 15.68
N GLY A 50 -4.48 -3.71 16.39
CA GLY A 50 -5.11 -4.86 17.04
C GLY A 50 -5.67 -5.89 16.07
N VAL A 51 -5.07 -6.03 14.88
CA VAL A 51 -5.51 -6.94 13.81
C VAL A 51 -4.39 -7.85 13.35
N ASP A 52 -4.75 -8.93 12.65
CA ASP A 52 -3.77 -9.82 12.02
C ASP A 52 -2.96 -9.05 10.93
N PRO A 53 -1.63 -9.04 10.98
CA PRO A 53 -0.78 -8.45 9.94
C PRO A 53 -1.14 -8.91 8.52
N ALA A 54 -1.57 -10.15 8.35
CA ALA A 54 -1.90 -10.74 7.05
C ALA A 54 -3.16 -10.13 6.41
N ILE A 55 -4.06 -9.53 7.20
CA ILE A 55 -5.27 -8.92 6.65
C ILE A 55 -5.04 -7.48 6.18
N ILE A 56 -3.98 -6.81 6.65
CA ILE A 56 -3.71 -5.39 6.37
C ILE A 56 -3.59 -5.11 4.87
N PRO A 57 -2.81 -5.87 4.06
CA PRO A 57 -2.75 -5.63 2.62
C PRO A 57 -4.12 -5.72 1.95
N GLY A 58 -4.96 -6.67 2.40
CA GLY A 58 -6.32 -6.82 1.91
C GLY A 58 -7.24 -5.66 2.30
N MET A 59 -7.09 -5.12 3.50
CA MET A 59 -7.82 -3.92 3.93
C MET A 59 -7.44 -2.70 3.08
N VAL A 60 -6.14 -2.48 2.87
CA VAL A 60 -5.62 -1.37 2.03
C VAL A 60 -6.13 -1.51 0.60
N ALA A 61 -6.09 -2.71 0.02
CA ALA A 61 -6.63 -2.94 -1.32
C ALA A 61 -8.11 -2.55 -1.44
N ARG A 62 -8.93 -2.91 -0.45
CA ARG A 62 -10.37 -2.59 -0.43
C ARG A 62 -10.61 -1.08 -0.34
N THR A 63 -9.87 -0.36 0.50
CA THR A 63 -9.99 1.10 0.58
C THR A 63 -9.53 1.76 -0.72
N CYS A 64 -8.43 1.30 -1.35
CA CYS A 64 -8.01 1.82 -2.65
C CYS A 64 -9.09 1.69 -3.73
N VAL A 65 -9.78 0.54 -3.78
CA VAL A 65 -10.87 0.32 -4.75
C VAL A 65 -12.03 1.28 -4.48
N PHE A 66 -12.43 1.44 -3.21
CA PHE A 66 -13.48 2.37 -2.82
C PHE A 66 -13.13 3.82 -3.18
N ASP A 67 -11.91 4.26 -2.85
CA ASP A 67 -11.42 5.61 -3.15
C ASP A 67 -11.43 5.88 -4.66
N PHE A 68 -11.05 4.88 -5.47
CA PHE A 68 -11.12 4.98 -6.93
C PHE A 68 -12.54 5.20 -7.43
N PHE A 69 -13.52 4.45 -6.92
CA PHE A 69 -14.93 4.67 -7.26
C PHE A 69 -15.43 6.05 -6.82
N LEU A 70 -14.98 6.53 -5.65
CA LEU A 70 -15.34 7.85 -5.15
C LEU A 70 -14.76 8.96 -6.05
N LEU A 71 -13.51 8.82 -6.50
CA LEU A 71 -12.89 9.73 -7.47
C LEU A 71 -13.60 9.72 -8.83
N MET A 72 -14.01 8.55 -9.31
CA MET A 72 -14.81 8.43 -10.54
C MET A 72 -16.18 9.09 -10.39
N GLY A 73 -16.82 8.95 -9.23
CA GLY A 73 -18.09 9.60 -8.91
C GLY A 73 -17.99 11.12 -8.76
N LEU A 74 -16.86 11.65 -8.27
CA LEU A 74 -16.59 13.09 -8.24
C LEU A 74 -16.22 13.66 -9.60
N TRP A 75 -15.73 12.82 -10.52
CA TRP A 75 -15.35 13.23 -11.87
C TRP A 75 -16.56 13.28 -12.84
N ALA A 76 -17.54 12.40 -12.63
CA ALA A 76 -18.80 12.34 -13.39
C ALA A 76 -19.74 13.52 -13.10
#